data_AF-A0A1S1V3C7-F1
#
_entry.id   AF-A0A1S1V3C7-F1
#
_cell.length_a   1.000
_cell.length_b   1.000
_cell.length_c   1.000
_cell.angle_alpha   90.00
_cell.angle_beta   90.00
_cell.angle_gamma   90.00
#
_symmetry.space_group_name_H-M   'P 1'
#
loop_
_entity.id
_entity.type
_entity.pdbx_description
1 polymer ?
#
loop_
_entity_poly.entity_id
_entity_poly.type
_entity_poly.pdbx_seq_one_letter_code
_entity_poly.pdbx_strand_id
1 'polypeptide(L)'
;MKIKKYLAVLSICFLSLITLSANSSYADAMTETEPNNTINEAEVIERNNHNPAEFIKGNNSSQRVVSGTIDEADQDWYKVYLPKDSNTILSVNSKVYPIFEIYDEDLNTIMLKYLITL
;
A
#
# COMPACT_ATOMS: atom_id res chain seq x y z
N MET A 1 -30.43 38.79 25.43
CA MET A 1 -30.06 37.43 25.89
C MET A 1 -30.21 36.32 24.82
N LYS A 2 -31.01 36.50 23.75
CA LYS A 2 -31.24 35.45 22.74
C LYS A 2 -30.06 35.23 21.77
N ILE A 3 -29.40 36.29 21.31
CA ILE A 3 -28.25 36.24 20.37
C ILE A 3 -27.07 35.41 20.92
N LYS A 4 -26.74 35.53 22.22
CA LYS A 4 -25.66 34.75 22.85
C LYS A 4 -25.95 33.23 22.87
N LYS A 5 -27.22 32.83 22.89
CA LYS A 5 -27.63 31.41 22.84
C LYS A 5 -27.46 30.82 21.44
N TYR A 6 -27.78 31.58 20.38
CA TYR A 6 -27.56 31.14 19.00
C TYR A 6 -26.08 31.07 18.63
N LEU A 7 -25.26 31.99 19.16
CA LEU A 7 -23.80 31.99 18.96
C LEU A 7 -23.12 30.76 19.61
N ALA A 8 -23.62 30.34 20.78
CA ALA A 8 -23.15 29.14 21.45
C ALA A 8 -23.51 27.86 20.67
N VAL A 9 -24.74 27.78 20.14
CA VAL A 9 -25.18 26.63 19.31
C VAL A 9 -24.39 26.54 18.01
N LEU A 10 -24.14 27.68 17.34
CA LEU A 10 -23.36 27.70 16.10
C LEU A 10 -21.89 27.28 16.32
N SER A 11 -21.30 27.67 17.46
CA SER A 11 -19.93 27.26 17.82
C SER A 11 -19.83 25.76 18.11
N ILE A 12 -20.87 25.15 18.70
CA ILE A 12 -20.93 23.70 18.95
C ILE A 12 -21.04 22.92 17.63
N CYS A 13 -21.85 23.40 16.67
CA CYS A 13 -21.96 22.79 15.34
C CYS A 13 -20.64 22.84 14.56
N PHE A 14 -19.90 23.96 14.64
CA PHE A 14 -18.59 24.07 14.00
C PHE A 14 -17.54 23.17 14.65
N LEU A 15 -17.55 23.01 15.99
CA LEU A 15 -16.67 22.07 16.67
C LEU A 15 -16.96 20.60 16.29
N SER A 16 -18.23 20.23 16.11
CA SER A 16 -18.60 18.86 15.71
C SER A 16 -18.17 18.49 14.29
N LEU A 17 -18.08 19.48 13.38
CA LEU A 17 -17.63 19.27 12.00
C LEU A 17 -16.11 19.01 11.91
N ILE A 18 -15.32 19.53 12.87
CA ILE A 18 -13.87 19.34 12.92
C ILE A 18 -13.49 17.95 13.46
N THR A 19 -14.31 17.35 14.32
CA THR A 19 -14.04 16.02 14.91
C THR A 19 -14.42 14.85 14.00
N LEU A 20 -15.14 15.09 12.89
CA LEU A 20 -15.58 14.07 11.94
C LEU A 20 -14.55 13.77 10.84
N SER A 21 -13.44 14.51 10.76
CA SER A 21 -12.39 14.30 9.74
C SER A 21 -11.28 13.34 10.16
N ALA A 22 -11.53 12.49 11.16
CA ALA A 22 -10.67 11.35 11.46
C ALA A 22 -10.84 10.29 10.35
N ASN A 23 -10.15 10.50 9.24
CA ASN A 23 -9.98 9.47 8.23
C ASN A 23 -9.08 8.39 8.84
N SER A 24 -9.70 7.34 9.38
CA SER A 24 -8.98 6.14 9.79
C SER A 24 -8.45 5.44 8.54
N SER A 25 -7.21 5.76 8.24
CA SER A 25 -6.33 5.14 7.26
C SER A 25 -5.96 3.70 7.56
N TYR A 26 -6.75 2.70 7.18
CA TYR A 26 -6.34 1.29 7.38
C TYR A 26 -5.52 0.78 6.20
N ALA A 27 -4.29 0.37 6.47
CA ALA A 27 -3.56 -0.52 5.57
C ALA A 27 -4.36 -1.81 5.42
N ASP A 28 -4.46 -2.30 4.20
CA ASP A 28 -5.21 -3.50 3.87
C ASP A 28 -4.23 -4.64 3.64
N ALA A 29 -4.47 -5.75 4.31
CA ALA A 29 -3.58 -6.91 4.29
C ALA A 29 -4.34 -8.10 3.69
N MET A 30 -3.80 -8.63 2.60
CA MET A 30 -4.23 -9.91 2.06
C MET A 30 -3.26 -11.01 2.50
N THR A 31 -3.77 -12.22 2.67
CA THR A 31 -2.92 -13.40 2.84
C THR A 31 -2.63 -13.98 1.46
N GLU A 32 -1.42 -14.47 1.24
CA GLU A 32 -1.05 -15.16 0.00
C GLU A 32 -1.98 -16.34 -0.30
N THR A 33 -2.12 -16.65 -1.59
CA THR A 33 -2.90 -17.78 -2.08
C THR A 33 -2.02 -18.72 -2.89
N GLU A 34 -1.90 -19.97 -2.40
CA GLU A 34 -1.19 -21.05 -3.11
C GLU A 34 -2.12 -21.87 -4.05
N PRO A 35 -1.60 -22.45 -5.15
CA PRO A 35 -0.21 -22.34 -5.62
C PRO A 35 0.04 -21.01 -6.35
N ASN A 36 1.18 -20.39 -6.09
CA ASN A 36 1.71 -19.27 -6.86
C ASN A 36 3.17 -19.50 -7.30
N ASN A 37 3.58 -20.78 -7.35
CA ASN A 37 4.97 -21.22 -7.46
C ASN A 37 5.58 -20.96 -8.86
N THR A 38 4.74 -20.60 -9.84
CA THR A 38 5.14 -20.35 -11.22
C THR A 38 4.52 -19.07 -11.76
N ILE A 39 5.12 -18.51 -12.81
CA ILE A 39 4.62 -17.28 -13.44
C ILE A 39 3.17 -17.39 -13.95
N ASN A 40 2.76 -18.58 -14.40
CA ASN A 40 1.39 -18.81 -14.90
C ASN A 40 0.37 -18.85 -13.76
N GLU A 41 0.85 -19.13 -12.54
CA GLU A 41 0.09 -19.21 -11.30
C GLU A 41 0.20 -17.91 -10.48
N ALA A 42 0.89 -16.89 -11.01
CA ALA A 42 1.18 -15.67 -10.29
C ALA A 42 -0.08 -15.03 -9.69
N GLU A 43 -0.05 -14.78 -8.38
CA GLU A 43 -1.16 -14.17 -7.66
C GLU A 43 -1.30 -12.69 -8.05
N VAL A 44 -2.52 -12.26 -8.37
CA VAL A 44 -2.80 -10.85 -8.68
C VAL A 44 -2.91 -10.08 -7.37
N ILE A 45 -2.04 -9.09 -7.20
CA ILE A 45 -2.07 -8.21 -6.04
C ILE A 45 -2.49 -6.80 -6.44
N GLU A 46 -3.20 -6.12 -5.54
CA GLU A 46 -3.56 -4.73 -5.74
C GLU A 46 -2.34 -3.83 -5.53
N ARG A 47 -2.14 -2.87 -6.45
CA ARG A 47 -1.17 -1.80 -6.22
C ARG A 47 -1.60 -0.93 -5.04
N ASN A 48 -0.62 -0.33 -4.38
CA ASN A 48 -0.87 0.74 -3.42
C ASN A 48 -1.62 1.90 -4.09
N ASN A 49 -2.64 2.44 -3.42
CA ASN A 49 -3.28 3.70 -3.80
C ASN A 49 -2.63 4.87 -3.05
N HIS A 50 -1.30 4.93 -3.11
CA HIS A 50 -0.49 5.80 -2.24
C HIS A 50 0.02 7.02 -3.00
N ASN A 51 -0.05 8.20 -2.38
CA ASN A 51 0.73 9.34 -2.83
C ASN A 51 2.18 9.15 -2.37
N PRO A 52 3.18 9.06 -3.27
CA PRO A 52 4.57 8.85 -2.89
C PRO A 52 5.09 9.85 -1.83
N ALA A 53 4.58 11.09 -1.83
CA ALA A 53 4.95 12.10 -0.83
C ALA A 53 4.50 11.75 0.60
N GLU A 54 3.43 10.96 0.75
CA GLU A 54 2.94 10.50 2.06
C GLU A 54 3.78 9.33 2.59
N PHE A 55 4.35 8.50 1.71
CA PHE A 55 5.27 7.43 2.10
C PHE A 55 6.53 7.98 2.78
N ILE A 56 7.09 9.06 2.23
CA ILE A 56 8.26 9.77 2.80
C ILE A 56 7.96 10.30 4.22
N LYS A 57 6.69 10.64 4.51
CA LYS A 57 6.24 11.09 5.83
C LYS A 57 5.97 9.94 6.81
N GLY A 58 6.20 8.69 6.40
CA GLY A 58 5.87 7.50 7.19
C GLY A 58 4.36 7.21 7.29
N ASN A 59 3.53 7.92 6.53
CA ASN A 59 2.11 7.62 6.45
C ASN A 59 1.93 6.47 5.45
N ASN A 60 1.57 5.30 5.95
CA ASN A 60 1.44 4.04 5.19
C ASN A 60 -0.02 3.57 5.05
N SER A 61 -0.94 4.49 5.28
CA SER A 61 -2.34 4.17 5.52
C SER A 61 -3.11 3.72 4.27
N SER A 62 -2.59 3.99 3.07
CA SER A 62 -3.09 3.49 1.78
C SER A 62 -2.26 2.35 1.19
N GLN A 63 -1.43 1.69 2.00
CA GLN A 63 -0.71 0.49 1.59
C GLN A 63 -1.64 -0.71 1.47
N ARG A 64 -1.35 -1.51 0.45
CA ARG A 64 -1.81 -2.89 0.25
C ARG A 64 -0.62 -3.79 0.53
N VAL A 65 -0.78 -4.69 1.49
CA VAL A 65 0.30 -5.57 1.95
C VAL A 65 -0.13 -7.01 1.70
N VAL A 66 0.77 -7.81 1.14
CA VAL A 66 0.63 -9.26 1.10
C VAL A 66 1.37 -9.82 2.29
N SER A 67 0.69 -10.67 3.06
CA SER A 67 1.27 -11.43 4.15
C SER A 67 1.42 -12.87 3.70
N GLY A 68 2.65 -13.36 3.73
CA GLY A 68 3.00 -14.69 3.26
C GLY A 68 4.18 -15.30 4.00
N THR A 69 4.52 -16.53 3.66
CA THR A 69 5.61 -17.29 4.26
C THR A 69 6.64 -17.64 3.20
N ILE A 70 7.87 -17.16 3.39
CA ILE A 70 8.99 -17.53 2.51
C ILE A 70 9.58 -18.86 3.00
N ASP A 71 9.51 -19.90 2.17
CA ASP A 71 10.24 -21.16 2.33
C ASP A 71 11.33 -21.26 1.25
N GLU A 72 12.51 -21.81 1.57
CA GLU A 72 13.62 -21.95 0.61
C GLU A 72 13.27 -22.91 -0.55
N ALA A 73 12.27 -23.77 -0.36
CA ALA A 73 11.74 -24.66 -1.39
C ALA A 73 10.58 -24.05 -2.21
N ASP A 74 10.10 -22.86 -1.85
CA ASP A 74 8.94 -22.22 -2.46
C ASP A 74 9.32 -20.93 -3.21
N GLN A 75 8.66 -20.68 -4.34
CA GLN A 75 8.95 -19.53 -5.19
C GLN A 75 7.68 -18.76 -5.48
N ASP A 76 7.44 -17.68 -4.75
CA ASP A 76 6.17 -16.97 -4.86
C ASP A 76 6.17 -15.97 -6.02
N TRP A 77 5.30 -16.18 -7.01
CA TRP A 77 5.09 -15.24 -8.10
C TRP A 77 3.88 -14.34 -7.83
N TYR A 78 4.10 -13.04 -7.95
CA TYR A 78 3.05 -12.03 -7.88
C TYR A 78 3.02 -11.17 -9.14
N LYS A 79 1.83 -10.72 -9.54
CA LYS A 79 1.65 -9.74 -10.62
C LYS A 79 0.83 -8.55 -10.13
N VAL A 80 1.27 -7.36 -10.53
CA VAL A 80 0.63 -6.09 -10.21
C VAL A 80 0.46 -5.26 -11.48
N TYR A 81 -0.74 -4.72 -11.70
CA TYR A 81 -1.01 -3.84 -12.83
C TYR A 81 -0.72 -2.38 -12.46
N LEU A 82 0.17 -1.75 -13.22
CA LEU A 82 0.58 -0.37 -13.02
C LEU A 82 0.02 0.55 -14.11
N PRO A 83 -0.40 1.78 -13.79
CA PRO A 83 -0.75 2.77 -14.79
C PRO A 83 0.44 3.08 -15.70
N LYS A 84 0.18 3.26 -17.01
CA LYS A 84 1.17 3.74 -17.97
C LYS A 84 1.37 5.25 -17.83
N ASP A 85 2.03 5.66 -16.76
CA ASP A 85 2.32 7.07 -16.40
C ASP A 85 3.77 7.19 -15.91
N SER A 86 4.49 8.22 -16.38
CA SER A 86 5.89 8.49 -15.99
C SER A 86 6.06 8.84 -14.50
N ASN A 87 4.97 9.21 -13.81
CA ASN A 87 4.94 9.47 -12.39
C ASN A 87 4.66 8.21 -11.55
N THR A 88 4.47 7.06 -12.20
CA THR A 88 4.27 5.79 -11.49
C THR A 88 5.59 5.35 -10.86
N ILE A 89 5.55 5.12 -9.55
CA ILE A 89 6.69 4.63 -8.78
C ILE A 89 6.36 3.23 -8.29
N LEU A 90 7.24 2.28 -8.62
CA LEU A 90 7.23 0.94 -8.04
C LEU A 90 8.19 0.91 -6.84
N SER A 91 7.68 0.53 -5.68
CA SER A 91 8.47 0.27 -4.48
C SER A 91 8.03 -1.06 -3.91
N VAL A 92 9.02 -1.92 -3.64
CA VAL A 92 8.83 -3.20 -2.96
C VAL A 92 9.43 -3.06 -1.57
N ASN A 93 8.62 -3.33 -0.54
CA ASN A 93 9.05 -3.30 0.84
C ASN A 93 8.64 -4.62 1.50
N SER A 94 9.54 -5.19 2.30
CA SER A 94 9.24 -6.37 3.10
C SER A 94 9.75 -6.15 4.52
N LYS A 95 9.07 -6.80 5.47
CA LYS A 95 9.49 -6.81 6.89
C LYS A 95 10.70 -7.71 7.12
N VAL A 96 10.83 -8.74 6.28
CA VAL A 96 12.00 -9.61 6.18
C VAL A 96 12.80 -9.18 4.95
N TYR A 97 14.01 -9.71 4.77
CA TYR A 97 14.88 -9.39 3.62
C TYR A 97 14.91 -10.53 2.59
N PRO A 98 13.80 -10.87 1.91
CA PRO A 98 13.86 -11.82 0.82
C PRO A 98 14.56 -11.20 -0.39
N ILE A 99 14.95 -12.07 -1.32
CA ILE A 99 15.45 -11.65 -2.62
C ILE A 99 14.25 -11.47 -3.55
N PHE A 100 14.10 -10.28 -4.11
CA PHE A 100 13.10 -10.00 -5.14
C PHE A 100 13.74 -9.87 -6.52
N GLU A 101 13.05 -10.39 -7.52
CA GLU A 101 13.32 -10.16 -8.93
C GLU A 101 12.07 -9.54 -9.56
N ILE A 102 12.25 -8.44 -10.29
CA ILE A 102 11.13 -7.69 -10.88
C ILE A 102 11.25 -7.74 -12.39
N TYR A 103 10.18 -8.21 -13.02
CA TYR A 103 10.06 -8.40 -14.46
C TYR A 103 8.98 -7.47 -15.04
N ASP A 104 9.15 -7.06 -16.30
CA ASP A 104 8.07 -6.47 -17.09
C ASP A 104 7.13 -7.55 -17.66
N GLU A 105 6.13 -7.13 -18.42
CA GLU A 105 5.15 -8.04 -19.03
C GLU A 105 5.76 -9.01 -20.07
N ASP A 106 6.91 -8.67 -20.64
CA ASP A 106 7.67 -9.46 -21.62
C ASP A 106 8.78 -10.31 -20.95
N LEU A 107 8.84 -10.33 -19.61
CA LEU A 107 9.84 -11.00 -18.80
C LEU A 107 11.26 -10.45 -18.91
N ASN A 108 11.39 -9.20 -19.34
CA ASN A 108 12.65 -8.50 -19.20
C ASN A 108 12.81 -8.05 -17.75
N THR A 109 14.01 -8.21 -17.20
CA THR A 109 14.29 -7.78 -15.84
C THR A 109 14.33 -6.26 -15.75
N ILE A 110 13.45 -5.69 -14.92
CA ILE A 110 13.43 -4.27 -14.56
C ILE A 110 14.45 -4.01 -13.44
N MET A 111 14.51 -4.90 -12.44
CA MET A 111 15.40 -4.78 -11.29
C MET A 111 15.92 -6.15 -10.86
N LEU A 112 17.24 -6.25 -10.69
CA LEU A 112 17.93 -7.41 -10.13
C LEU A 112 18.45 -7.09 -8.73
N LYS A 113 17.97 -7.87 -7.74
CA LYS A 113 18.71 -8.30 -6.54
C LYS A 113 19.33 -7.20 -5.66
N TYR A 114 18.59 -6.75 -4.64
CA TYR A 114 19.17 -6.05 -3.48
C TYR A 114 18.59 -6.52 -2.15
N LEU A 115 19.49 -6.65 -1.16
CA LEU A 115 19.19 -6.70 0.26
C LEU A 115 18.96 -5.23 0.68
N ILE A 116 17.70 -4.77 0.68
CA ILE A 116 17.39 -3.38 1.05
C ILE A 116 17.60 -3.26 2.56
N THR A 117 18.78 -2.81 2.98
CA THR A 117 19.03 -2.37 4.36
C THR A 117 18.54 -0.93 4.48
N LEU A 118 17.55 -0.69 5.34
CA LEU A 118 17.16 0.66 5.77
C LEU A 118 18.19 1.24 6.73
#